data_AF-A0A6J1N466-F1
#
_entry.id   AF-A0A6J1N466-F1
#
_cell.length_a   1.000
_cell.length_b   1.000
_cell.length_c   1.000
_cell.angle_alpha   90.00
_cell.angle_beta   90.00
_cell.angle_gamma   90.00
#
_symmetry.space_group_name_H-M   'P 1'
#
loop_
_entity.id
_entity.type
_entity.pdbx_description
1 polymer ?
#
loop_
_entity_poly.entity_id
_entity_poly.type
_entity_poly.pdbx_seq_one_letter_code
_entity_poly.pdbx_strand_id
1 'polypeptide(L)'
;MAHDTSPVFVLDYDKVLDEVSKEANPFTKIKSSDFSDVIEIAIKRSKIVILFVEETLCTEDVTIKDNIGTPFYHLGQAMKENKVTYLPSVSQAYKTLKSHLQALASYVFYLSDSSSELQVYDGRLRHFYIYFKDKINETRSIALRRHDLLIKEVYSVVRQVAAGPVVAFYTGKVNPIDVDALNTLPTENLNVRPRPGVTVFSNGALFRFIGVSSSTSKRRSMFSQVPVVSDEKWKERGLHTRMSYTEFELEFEFSFKDDRWTVDSVALLEWGEEVGRTDLRAGAPWNWSYVCSEPLVLVNMRDGSAVTIAHYQVSCVVCCVTENWSHVCSEPLVLVNMRDGSAVTIAHYQIQPFINHAALRQDFDNPEDLNPDSPASSESPEESPKPDAGSHKFGPAVNCGPYFSAHILAGLMVTSMCLGILTYGVVSMYNINTNSRYDDPQAKPLVIMAEGGGH
;
A
#
# COMPACT_ATOMS: atom_id res chain seq x y z
N MET A 1 -9.52 5.98 -0.35
CA MET A 1 -9.72 6.71 0.92
C MET A 1 -8.57 6.35 1.83
N ALA A 2 -7.65 7.27 2.07
CA ALA A 2 -6.60 7.02 3.05
C ALA A 2 -7.24 6.91 4.43
N HIS A 3 -6.96 5.81 5.13
CA HIS A 3 -7.51 5.60 6.45
C HIS A 3 -6.82 6.55 7.42
N ASP A 4 -7.61 7.43 8.04
CA ASP A 4 -7.28 8.26 9.20
C ASP A 4 -6.71 7.37 10.32
N THR A 5 -5.39 7.15 10.31
CA THR A 5 -4.68 6.39 11.34
C THR A 5 -3.95 7.34 12.26
N SER A 6 -4.10 7.20 13.57
CA SER A 6 -3.42 8.03 14.57
C SER A 6 -2.62 7.17 15.54
N PRO A 7 -1.50 7.67 16.09
CA PRO A 7 -0.80 6.98 17.16
C PRO A 7 -1.63 7.01 18.46
N VAL A 8 -1.49 5.96 19.26
CA VAL A 8 -2.14 5.83 20.57
C VAL A 8 -1.11 5.34 21.59
N PHE A 9 -1.05 6.02 22.74
CA PHE A 9 -0.37 5.51 23.92
C PHE A 9 -1.39 4.94 24.89
N VAL A 10 -1.15 3.73 25.35
CA VAL A 10 -1.96 3.06 26.38
C VAL A 10 -1.15 3.03 27.66
N LEU A 11 -1.58 3.78 28.67
CA LEU A 11 -0.95 3.81 29.98
C LEU A 11 -1.68 2.78 30.86
N ASP A 12 -0.97 1.72 31.23
CA ASP A 12 -1.50 0.61 32.05
C ASP A 12 -0.47 0.22 33.11
N TYR A 13 -0.40 1.04 34.16
CA TYR A 13 0.56 0.85 35.24
C TYR A 13 0.23 -0.35 36.13
N ASP A 14 -1.04 -0.78 36.11
CA ASP A 14 -1.55 -1.87 36.92
C ASP A 14 -1.64 -3.20 36.14
N LYS A 15 -1.16 -3.22 34.88
CA LYS A 15 -1.02 -4.41 34.01
C LYS A 15 -2.31 -5.17 33.78
N VAL A 16 -3.38 -4.43 33.59
CA VAL A 16 -4.73 -4.97 33.38
C VAL A 16 -4.90 -5.56 31.96
N LEU A 17 -4.11 -5.08 31.00
CA LEU A 17 -4.18 -5.37 29.57
C LEU A 17 -3.03 -6.27 29.06
N ASP A 18 -2.27 -6.92 29.95
CA ASP A 18 -1.11 -7.75 29.58
C ASP A 18 -1.43 -8.83 28.52
N GLU A 19 -2.63 -9.42 28.55
CA GLU A 19 -3.08 -10.44 27.59
C GLU A 19 -3.35 -9.89 26.17
N VAL A 20 -3.61 -8.58 26.08
CA VAL A 20 -4.00 -7.88 24.85
C VAL A 20 -2.81 -7.15 24.23
N SER A 21 -1.78 -6.87 25.03
CA SER A 21 -0.50 -6.28 24.62
C SER A 21 0.36 -7.27 23.81
N LYS A 22 -0.14 -7.69 22.64
CA LYS A 22 0.71 -8.24 21.58
C LYS A 22 1.70 -7.15 21.18
N GLU A 23 2.98 -7.48 21.12
CA GLU A 23 4.05 -6.58 20.66
C GLU A 23 3.58 -5.82 19.43
N ALA A 24 3.36 -4.51 19.60
CA ALA A 24 2.82 -3.68 18.53
C ALA A 24 3.87 -3.61 17.42
N ASN A 25 3.68 -4.39 16.37
CA ASN A 25 4.57 -4.35 15.24
C ASN A 25 4.43 -2.96 14.58
N PRO A 26 5.53 -2.19 14.46
CA PRO A 26 5.48 -0.82 13.97
C PRO A 26 5.01 -0.71 12.51
N PHE A 27 4.98 -1.82 11.77
CA PHE A 27 4.52 -1.90 10.39
C PHE A 27 3.08 -2.42 10.26
N THR A 28 2.45 -2.91 11.33
CA THR A 28 1.08 -3.42 11.28
C THR A 28 0.10 -2.34 11.70
N LYS A 29 -0.87 -2.06 10.83
CA LYS A 29 -2.00 -1.19 11.15
C LYS A 29 -3.01 -1.95 12.00
N ILE A 30 -3.39 -1.38 13.13
CA ILE A 30 -4.44 -1.93 14.00
C ILE A 30 -5.79 -1.44 13.46
N LYS A 31 -6.69 -2.39 13.20
CA LYS A 31 -8.05 -2.09 12.74
C LYS A 31 -8.88 -1.51 13.88
N SER A 32 -9.93 -0.75 13.55
CA SER A 32 -10.84 -0.19 14.55
C SER A 32 -11.57 -1.28 15.34
N SER A 33 -11.88 -2.43 14.73
CA SER A 33 -12.46 -3.61 15.40
C SER A 33 -11.56 -4.11 16.53
N ASP A 34 -10.30 -4.40 16.21
CA ASP A 34 -9.35 -5.00 17.14
C ASP A 34 -9.04 -4.02 18.27
N PHE A 35 -9.00 -2.72 17.97
CA PHE A 35 -8.84 -1.68 18.97
C PHE A 35 -10.08 -1.52 19.89
N SER A 36 -11.28 -1.78 19.37
CA SER A 36 -12.52 -1.76 20.16
C SER A 36 -12.48 -2.83 21.26
N ASP A 37 -11.99 -4.02 20.95
CA ASP A 37 -11.83 -5.10 21.93
C ASP A 37 -10.91 -4.68 23.09
N VAL A 38 -9.81 -3.98 22.78
CA VAL A 38 -8.88 -3.45 23.81
C VAL A 38 -9.61 -2.45 24.73
N ILE A 39 -10.40 -1.55 24.16
CA ILE A 39 -11.16 -0.54 24.91
C ILE A 39 -12.21 -1.22 25.79
N GLU A 40 -12.93 -2.21 25.27
CA GLU A 40 -13.92 -2.95 26.06
C GLU A 40 -13.29 -3.66 27.27
N ILE A 41 -12.13 -4.28 27.08
CA ILE A 41 -11.41 -4.95 28.16
C ILE A 41 -10.94 -3.91 29.19
N ALA A 42 -10.43 -2.76 28.74
CA ALA A 42 -10.05 -1.66 29.62
C ALA A 42 -11.25 -1.17 30.45
N ILE A 43 -12.42 -0.96 29.85
CA ILE A 43 -13.63 -0.52 30.56
C ILE A 43 -14.11 -1.59 31.56
N LYS A 44 -14.05 -2.88 31.20
CA LYS A 44 -14.52 -3.98 32.06
C LYS A 44 -13.60 -4.19 33.27
N ARG A 45 -12.29 -4.07 33.09
CA ARG A 45 -11.29 -4.43 34.11
C ARG A 45 -10.74 -3.23 34.89
N SER A 46 -10.87 -2.00 34.38
CA SER A 46 -10.45 -0.79 35.10
C SER A 46 -11.59 -0.17 35.90
N LYS A 47 -11.25 0.52 36.98
CA LYS A 47 -12.21 1.34 37.73
C LYS A 47 -12.41 2.69 37.06
N ILE A 48 -11.35 3.23 36.47
CA ILE A 48 -11.30 4.54 35.82
C ILE A 48 -10.54 4.44 34.50
N VAL A 49 -11.13 5.00 33.44
CA VAL A 49 -10.43 5.23 32.16
C VAL A 49 -10.26 6.74 31.93
N ILE A 50 -9.04 7.17 31.62
CA ILE A 50 -8.75 8.57 31.27
C ILE A 50 -8.43 8.64 29.78
N LEU A 51 -9.02 9.58 29.06
CA LEU A 51 -8.70 9.88 27.67
C LEU A 51 -8.06 11.26 27.57
N PHE A 52 -6.77 11.27 27.26
CA PHE A 52 -6.01 12.46 26.91
C PHE A 52 -6.06 12.67 25.40
N VAL A 53 -6.45 13.87 24.96
CA VAL A 53 -6.71 14.18 23.56
C VAL A 53 -6.00 15.44 23.12
N GLU A 54 -5.14 15.29 22.11
CA GLU A 54 -4.59 16.40 21.32
C GLU A 54 -5.54 16.82 20.20
N GLU A 55 -5.47 18.08 19.78
CA GLU A 55 -6.17 18.51 18.56
C GLU A 55 -5.61 17.80 17.33
N THR A 56 -4.28 17.77 17.22
CA THR A 56 -3.55 17.06 16.16
C THR A 56 -2.49 16.17 16.79
N LEU A 57 -2.29 14.93 16.30
CA LEU A 57 -1.16 14.08 16.74
C LEU A 57 -0.76 13.10 15.63
N CYS A 58 0.54 12.98 15.37
CA CYS A 58 1.08 12.06 14.38
C CYS A 58 2.33 11.31 14.86
N THR A 59 2.81 10.35 14.07
CA THR A 59 4.04 9.60 14.39
C THR A 59 5.30 10.46 14.30
N GLU A 60 5.28 11.54 13.52
CA GLU A 60 6.38 12.52 13.45
C GLU A 60 6.50 13.28 14.78
N ASP A 61 5.39 13.70 15.38
CA ASP A 61 5.38 14.35 16.70
C ASP A 61 6.07 13.48 17.78
N VAL A 62 5.89 12.15 17.71
CA VAL A 62 6.51 11.19 18.63
C VAL A 62 8.00 11.00 18.38
N THR A 63 8.44 11.13 17.12
CA THR A 63 9.83 10.90 16.71
C THR A 63 10.70 12.16 16.65
N ILE A 64 10.10 13.35 16.76
CA ILE A 64 10.79 14.63 16.83
C ILE A 64 11.82 14.63 17.98
N LYS A 65 13.02 15.13 17.66
CA LYS A 65 14.10 15.40 18.61
C LYS A 65 14.60 16.82 18.39
N ASP A 66 14.59 17.63 19.43
CA ASP A 66 15.26 18.93 19.43
C ASP A 66 16.54 18.89 20.27
N ASN A 67 17.15 20.05 20.54
CA ASN A 67 18.39 20.16 21.32
C ASN A 67 18.27 19.65 22.78
N ILE A 68 17.06 19.51 23.30
CA ILE A 68 16.75 19.02 24.66
C ILE A 68 16.30 17.54 24.61
N GLY A 69 16.06 16.99 23.42
CA GLY A 69 15.70 15.59 23.18
C GLY A 69 14.25 15.42 22.72
N THR A 70 13.64 14.27 23.03
CA THR A 70 12.24 13.99 22.65
C THR A 70 11.26 14.79 23.51
N PRO A 71 10.14 15.28 22.96
CA PRO A 71 9.10 15.94 23.76
C PRO A 71 8.48 15.04 24.83
N PHE A 72 8.39 13.74 24.57
CA PHE A 72 7.76 12.75 25.44
C PHE A 72 8.77 12.06 26.36
N TYR A 73 9.33 12.79 27.33
CA TYR A 73 10.32 12.24 28.24
C TYR A 73 9.70 11.24 29.23
N HIS A 74 8.56 11.57 29.83
CA HIS A 74 7.89 10.76 30.86
C HIS A 74 7.20 9.54 30.27
N LEU A 75 6.44 9.72 29.18
CA LEU A 75 5.91 8.57 28.42
C LEU A 75 7.06 7.69 27.91
N GLY A 76 8.15 8.29 27.42
CA GLY A 76 9.36 7.59 27.01
C GLY A 76 9.98 6.72 28.11
N GLN A 77 10.07 7.26 29.33
CA GLN A 77 10.57 6.52 30.49
C GLN A 77 9.60 5.40 30.90
N ALA A 78 8.29 5.68 30.91
CA ALA A 78 7.28 4.70 31.30
C ALA A 78 7.15 3.54 30.29
N MET A 79 7.44 3.77 29.01
CA MET A 79 7.58 2.70 28.01
C MET A 79 8.76 1.76 28.33
N LYS A 80 9.91 2.30 28.73
CA LYS A 80 11.07 1.47 29.14
C LYS A 80 10.78 0.63 30.38
N GLU A 81 9.87 1.09 31.22
CA GLU A 81 9.42 0.39 32.42
C GLU A 81 8.27 -0.59 32.15
N ASN A 82 7.86 -0.80 30.89
CA ASN A 82 6.71 -1.63 30.48
C ASN A 82 5.39 -1.21 31.17
N LYS A 83 5.19 0.09 31.39
CA LYS A 83 3.96 0.67 31.96
C LYS A 83 3.10 1.38 30.92
N VAL A 84 3.69 1.64 29.75
CA VAL A 84 3.04 2.30 28.63
C VAL A 84 3.31 1.50 27.38
N THR A 85 2.25 1.22 26.62
CA THR A 85 2.31 0.55 25.33
C THR A 85 2.05 1.57 24.23
N TYR A 86 2.93 1.62 23.24
CA TYR A 86 2.80 2.52 22.09
C TYR A 86 2.26 1.77 20.89
N LEU A 87 1.13 2.26 20.36
CA LEU A 87 0.48 1.74 19.16
C LEU A 87 0.66 2.79 18.04
N PRO A 88 1.58 2.56 17.08
CA PRO A 88 1.97 3.61 16.14
C PRO A 88 0.90 3.94 15.10
N SER A 89 0.05 2.98 14.73
CA SER A 89 -0.94 3.17 13.67
C SER A 89 -2.26 2.47 14.01
N VAL A 90 -3.19 3.24 14.59
CA VAL A 90 -4.54 2.77 14.93
C VAL A 90 -5.56 3.48 14.05
N SER A 91 -6.41 2.71 13.36
CA SER A 91 -7.43 3.24 12.46
C SER A 91 -8.55 3.94 13.25
N GLN A 92 -8.78 5.22 12.96
CA GLN A 92 -9.85 6.05 13.54
C GLN A 92 -9.88 6.04 15.09
N ALA A 93 -8.70 6.04 15.73
CA ALA A 93 -8.54 5.86 17.17
C ALA A 93 -9.50 6.72 18.01
N TYR A 94 -9.53 8.03 17.77
CA TYR A 94 -10.38 8.95 18.53
C TYR A 94 -11.88 8.69 18.33
N LYS A 95 -12.32 8.35 17.11
CA LYS A 95 -13.73 8.03 16.82
C LYS A 95 -14.16 6.76 17.56
N THR A 96 -13.31 5.73 17.54
CA THR A 96 -13.54 4.46 18.25
C THR A 96 -13.63 4.70 19.75
N LEU A 97 -12.69 5.44 20.34
CA LEU A 97 -12.70 5.79 21.77
C LEU A 97 -13.96 6.58 22.15
N LYS A 98 -14.35 7.58 21.34
CA LYS A 98 -15.55 8.39 21.57
C LYS A 98 -16.86 7.60 21.44
N SER A 99 -16.89 6.54 20.63
CA SER A 99 -18.09 5.70 20.49
C SER A 99 -18.31 4.79 21.71
N HIS A 100 -17.24 4.27 22.30
CA HIS A 100 -17.31 3.36 23.46
C HIS A 100 -17.41 4.10 24.79
N LEU A 101 -16.76 5.26 24.89
CA LEU A 101 -16.80 6.12 26.06
C LEU A 101 -17.84 7.21 25.78
N GLN A 102 -19.00 7.15 26.43
CA GLN A 102 -20.02 8.18 26.26
C GLN A 102 -19.54 9.49 26.92
N ALA A 103 -19.24 10.51 26.11
CA ALA A 103 -18.84 11.82 26.59
C ALA A 103 -20.05 12.57 27.17
N LEU A 104 -20.34 12.38 28.46
CA LEU A 104 -21.24 13.28 29.18
C LEU A 104 -20.50 14.61 29.44
N ALA A 105 -21.19 15.74 29.24
CA ALA A 105 -20.59 17.08 29.30
C ALA A 105 -19.88 17.39 30.63
N SER A 106 -20.25 16.70 31.72
CA SER A 106 -19.62 16.80 33.04
C SER A 106 -18.21 16.20 33.14
N TYR A 107 -17.72 15.49 32.12
CA TYR A 107 -16.47 14.71 32.18
C TYR A 107 -15.38 15.25 31.25
N VAL A 108 -15.57 16.43 30.67
CA VAL A 108 -14.69 17.05 29.70
C VAL A 108 -13.93 18.21 30.35
N PHE A 109 -12.62 18.06 30.46
CA PHE A 109 -11.70 19.05 30.98
C PHE A 109 -10.82 19.59 29.87
N TYR A 110 -10.56 20.89 29.89
CA TYR A 110 -9.65 21.56 28.96
C TYR A 110 -8.47 22.11 29.74
N LEU A 111 -7.27 21.56 29.52
CA LEU A 111 -6.05 21.96 30.21
C LEU A 111 -5.19 22.87 29.34
N SER A 112 -4.99 24.11 29.78
CA SER A 112 -4.10 25.09 29.15
C SER A 112 -2.90 25.46 30.01
N ASP A 113 -2.99 25.35 31.35
CA ASP A 113 -1.90 25.66 32.29
C ASP A 113 -2.01 24.87 33.60
N SER A 114 -0.85 24.64 34.23
CA SER A 114 -0.57 23.69 35.34
C SER A 114 -1.23 24.01 36.70
N SER A 115 -2.40 24.66 36.75
CA SER A 115 -2.99 25.07 38.04
C SER A 115 -4.50 25.24 38.10
N SER A 116 -5.27 24.90 37.06
CA SER A 116 -6.71 24.76 37.28
C SER A 116 -6.94 23.49 38.10
N GLU A 117 -7.20 23.67 39.40
CA GLU A 117 -7.58 22.61 40.35
C GLU A 117 -8.52 21.63 39.65
N LEU A 118 -7.95 20.50 39.22
CA LEU A 118 -8.74 19.42 38.67
C LEU A 118 -9.49 18.87 39.90
N GLN A 119 -10.69 19.40 40.17
CA GLN A 119 -11.63 18.86 41.16
C GLN A 119 -12.19 17.54 40.63
N VAL A 120 -11.31 16.55 40.46
CA VAL A 120 -11.56 15.36 39.62
C VAL A 120 -12.45 14.35 40.30
N TYR A 121 -12.72 14.49 41.59
CA TYR A 121 -13.20 13.34 42.35
C TYR A 121 -14.40 13.64 43.23
N ASP A 122 -15.59 13.37 42.69
CA ASP A 122 -16.79 13.05 43.47
C ASP A 122 -17.01 11.51 43.55
N GLY A 123 -16.01 10.69 43.19
CA GLY A 123 -16.06 9.22 43.26
C GLY A 123 -17.06 8.52 42.33
N ARG A 124 -17.90 9.28 41.61
CA ARG A 124 -18.93 8.76 40.71
C ARG A 124 -18.46 8.56 39.27
N LEU A 125 -17.32 9.15 38.92
CA LEU A 125 -16.86 9.24 37.53
C LEU A 125 -15.99 8.04 37.17
N ARG A 126 -16.39 7.30 36.13
CA ARG A 126 -15.62 6.16 35.60
C ARG A 126 -14.76 6.53 34.39
N HIS A 127 -15.07 7.62 33.70
CA HIS A 127 -14.37 8.03 32.49
C HIS A 127 -14.11 9.54 32.49
N PHE A 128 -12.92 9.95 32.05
CA PHE A 128 -12.50 11.35 31.97
C PHE A 128 -11.99 11.69 30.58
N TYR A 129 -12.35 12.87 30.07
CA TYR A 129 -11.82 13.45 28.84
C TYR A 129 -10.98 14.66 29.18
N ILE A 130 -9.75 14.69 28.71
CA ILE A 130 -8.81 15.76 28.94
C ILE A 130 -8.31 16.23 27.58
N TYR A 131 -8.78 17.40 27.16
CA TYR A 131 -8.33 18.03 25.93
C TYR A 131 -7.23 19.04 26.24
N PHE A 132 -6.12 18.93 25.52
CA PHE A 132 -5.06 19.91 25.63
C PHE A 132 -5.34 21.14 24.76
N LYS A 133 -4.92 22.30 25.25
CA LYS A 133 -4.95 23.56 24.51
C LYS A 133 -3.54 24.12 24.40
N ASP A 134 -3.08 24.30 23.17
CA ASP A 134 -1.80 24.92 22.85
C ASP A 134 -1.85 26.43 23.13
N LYS A 135 -0.73 26.99 23.56
CA LYS A 135 -0.55 28.45 23.69
C LYS A 135 -0.20 29.06 22.34
N ILE A 136 -0.64 30.29 22.12
CA ILE A 136 -0.53 30.98 20.81
C ILE A 136 0.94 31.23 20.38
N ASN A 137 1.91 31.25 21.31
CA ASN A 137 3.31 31.59 21.06
C ASN A 137 4.31 30.48 21.47
N GLU A 138 3.91 29.21 21.51
CA GLU A 138 4.83 28.10 21.83
C GLU A 138 5.13 27.23 20.59
N THR A 139 6.34 26.69 20.50
CA THR A 139 6.65 25.70 19.45
C THR A 139 5.95 24.38 19.78
N ARG A 140 5.66 23.60 18.74
CA ARG A 140 5.02 22.28 18.89
C ARG A 140 5.77 21.36 19.86
N SER A 141 7.10 21.33 19.81
CA SER A 141 7.91 20.51 20.73
C SER A 141 7.80 20.96 22.19
N ILE A 142 7.65 22.27 22.45
CA ILE A 142 7.46 22.82 23.79
C ILE A 142 6.05 22.51 24.31
N ALA A 143 5.02 22.65 23.47
CA ALA A 143 3.65 22.28 23.80
C ALA A 143 3.55 20.80 24.22
N LEU A 144 4.09 19.91 23.39
CA LEU A 144 4.06 18.46 23.65
C LEU A 144 4.82 18.08 24.94
N ARG A 145 5.93 18.76 25.27
CA ARG A 145 6.61 18.57 26.57
C ARG A 145 5.74 18.96 27.75
N ARG A 146 5.05 20.08 27.65
CA ARG A 146 4.11 20.55 28.68
C ARG A 146 2.98 19.54 28.84
N HIS A 147 2.47 18.99 27.74
CA HIS A 147 1.42 17.98 27.78
C HIS A 147 1.91 16.66 28.39
N ASP A 148 3.12 16.20 28.06
CA ASP A 148 3.75 15.02 28.69
C ASP A 148 3.88 15.15 30.22
N LEU A 149 4.24 16.35 30.71
CA LEU A 149 4.24 16.66 32.15
C LEU A 149 2.84 16.59 32.75
N LEU A 150 1.84 17.21 32.10
CA LEU A 150 0.45 17.20 32.57
C LEU A 150 -0.15 15.78 32.58
N ILE A 151 0.15 14.96 31.56
CA ILE A 151 -0.28 13.56 31.51
C ILE A 151 0.23 12.81 32.75
N LYS A 152 1.53 12.95 33.06
CA LYS A 152 2.14 12.32 34.24
C LYS A 152 1.48 12.79 35.53
N GLU A 153 1.31 14.10 35.70
CA GLU A 153 0.73 14.68 36.92
C GLU A 153 -0.71 14.21 37.13
N VAL A 154 -1.55 14.35 36.11
CA VAL A 154 -2.96 13.96 36.21
C VAL A 154 -3.10 12.47 36.44
N TYR A 155 -2.38 11.65 35.68
CA TYR A 155 -2.44 10.19 35.86
C TYR A 155 -2.00 9.78 37.26
N SER A 156 -0.94 10.41 37.80
CA SER A 156 -0.47 10.15 39.17
C SER A 156 -1.51 10.54 40.22
N VAL A 157 -2.15 11.69 40.07
CA VAL A 157 -3.20 12.16 41.01
C VAL A 157 -4.40 11.22 40.98
N VAL A 158 -4.91 10.88 39.80
CA VAL A 158 -6.07 9.99 39.68
C VAL A 158 -5.77 8.62 40.28
N ARG A 159 -4.58 8.07 40.04
CA ARG A 159 -4.18 6.78 40.61
C ARG A 159 -4.07 6.78 42.13
N GLN A 160 -3.65 7.89 42.74
CA GLN A 160 -3.58 8.01 44.21
C GLN A 160 -4.97 8.05 44.86
N VAL A 161 -5.97 8.58 44.15
CA VAL A 161 -7.34 8.74 44.65
C VAL A 161 -8.23 7.55 44.28
N ALA A 162 -7.94 6.86 43.18
CA ALA A 162 -8.69 5.70 42.72
C ALA A 162 -8.49 4.50 43.66
N ALA A 163 -9.58 3.88 44.10
CA ALA A 163 -9.55 2.65 44.90
C ALA A 163 -9.32 1.38 44.05
N GLY A 164 -8.97 1.51 42.77
CA GLY A 164 -8.86 0.40 41.84
C GLY A 164 -8.04 0.75 40.59
N PRO A 165 -7.87 -0.20 39.66
CA PRO A 165 -6.99 -0.05 38.52
C PRO A 165 -7.40 1.13 37.62
N VAL A 166 -6.41 1.88 37.15
CA VAL A 166 -6.60 3.03 36.26
C VAL A 166 -5.90 2.74 34.94
N VAL A 167 -6.60 2.98 33.83
CA VAL A 167 -6.05 2.89 32.48
C VAL A 167 -6.21 4.25 31.81
N ALA A 168 -5.22 4.68 31.02
CA ALA A 168 -5.39 5.88 30.21
C ALA A 168 -5.00 5.67 28.74
N PHE A 169 -5.67 6.41 27.87
CA PHE A 169 -5.38 6.48 26.46
C PHE A 169 -4.94 7.90 26.11
N TYR A 170 -3.91 8.04 25.28
CA TYR A 170 -3.47 9.31 24.74
C TYR A 170 -3.40 9.24 23.21
N THR A 171 -4.13 10.12 22.52
CA THR A 171 -4.23 10.16 21.05
C THR A 171 -4.61 11.55 20.53
N GLY A 172 -4.62 11.77 19.21
CA GLY A 172 -5.08 13.00 18.57
C GLY A 172 -6.48 12.86 17.97
N LYS A 173 -7.21 13.98 17.85
CA LYS A 173 -8.49 14.02 17.11
C LYS A 173 -8.29 13.81 15.62
N VAL A 174 -7.23 14.43 15.08
CA VAL A 174 -6.90 14.44 13.66
C VAL A 174 -5.42 14.10 13.51
N ASN A 175 -5.08 13.22 12.58
CA ASN A 175 -3.69 13.08 12.15
C ASN A 175 -3.37 14.21 11.14
N PRO A 176 -2.47 15.16 11.46
CA PRO A 176 -2.09 16.25 10.55
C PRO A 176 -1.31 15.76 9.34
N ILE A 177 -0.73 14.55 9.41
CA ILE A 177 -0.25 13.86 8.24
C ILE A 177 -1.51 13.37 7.52
N ASP A 178 -2.03 14.24 6.65
CA ASP A 178 -2.72 13.75 5.48
C ASP A 178 -1.67 12.90 4.76
N VAL A 179 -1.67 11.60 5.08
CA VAL A 179 -1.39 10.64 4.04
C VAL A 179 -2.61 10.84 3.14
N ASP A 180 -2.59 11.89 2.30
CA ASP A 180 -2.97 11.73 0.93
C ASP A 180 -2.41 10.36 0.65
N ALA A 181 -3.30 9.38 0.44
CA ALA A 181 -2.85 8.15 -0.12
C ALA A 181 -1.84 8.58 -1.18
N LEU A 182 -0.76 7.86 -1.37
CA LEU A 182 -0.36 7.78 -2.75
C LEU A 182 -1.56 7.16 -3.54
N ASN A 183 -2.75 7.82 -3.66
CA ASN A 183 -2.96 8.72 -4.77
C ASN A 183 -1.57 9.26 -5.15
N THR A 184 -0.81 8.41 -5.86
CA THR A 184 -0.34 8.86 -7.15
C THR A 184 -1.42 9.82 -7.60
N LEU A 185 -1.19 11.14 -7.54
CA LEU A 185 -1.96 12.05 -8.36
C LEU A 185 -2.05 11.26 -9.66
N PRO A 186 -3.24 10.80 -10.11
CA PRO A 186 -3.30 10.03 -11.33
C PRO A 186 -2.82 11.02 -12.37
N THR A 187 -1.51 11.00 -12.66
CA THR A 187 -0.65 12.18 -12.83
C THR A 187 -1.51 13.23 -13.43
N GLU A 188 -2.08 14.17 -12.62
CA GLU A 188 -3.29 14.95 -12.97
C GLU A 188 -3.21 15.09 -14.45
N ASN A 189 -4.04 14.34 -15.21
CA ASN A 189 -3.77 14.11 -16.63
C ASN A 189 -3.50 15.49 -17.17
N LEU A 190 -2.21 15.83 -17.32
CA LEU A 190 -1.76 16.82 -18.25
C LEU A 190 -2.60 16.38 -19.43
N ASN A 191 -3.32 17.29 -20.04
CA ASN A 191 -3.93 17.05 -21.33
C ASN A 191 -2.77 16.75 -22.31
N VAL A 192 -2.04 15.64 -22.07
CA VAL A 192 -1.29 14.82 -22.96
C VAL A 192 -2.42 14.37 -23.84
N ARG A 193 -2.66 15.20 -24.85
CA ARG A 193 -3.49 14.86 -25.99
C ARG A 193 -3.25 13.38 -26.22
N PRO A 194 -4.27 12.51 -26.05
CA PRO A 194 -4.07 11.09 -26.12
C PRO A 194 -3.31 10.84 -27.41
N ARG A 195 -2.07 10.34 -27.28
CA ARG A 195 -1.24 10.11 -28.46
C ARG A 195 -2.05 9.17 -29.35
N PRO A 196 -2.28 9.52 -30.63
CA PRO A 196 -3.08 8.69 -31.51
C PRO A 196 -2.44 7.29 -31.52
N GLY A 197 -3.21 6.34 -31.00
CA GLY A 197 -2.79 4.98 -30.77
C GLY A 197 -3.90 4.06 -31.26
N VAL A 198 -3.50 2.86 -31.60
CA VAL A 198 -4.36 1.83 -32.15
C VAL A 198 -4.67 0.85 -31.05
N THR A 199 -5.96 0.61 -30.78
CA THR A 199 -6.41 -0.43 -29.85
C THR A 199 -6.92 -1.62 -30.66
N VAL A 200 -6.45 -2.81 -30.33
CA VAL A 200 -6.81 -4.08 -30.98
C VAL A 200 -7.45 -4.98 -29.95
N PHE A 201 -8.63 -5.50 -30.29
CA PHE A 201 -9.38 -6.43 -29.46
C PHE A 201 -9.27 -7.83 -30.08
N SER A 202 -8.81 -8.81 -29.31
CA SER A 202 -8.94 -10.24 -29.63
C SER A 202 -9.85 -10.92 -28.61
N ASN A 203 -10.16 -12.21 -28.80
CA ASN A 203 -10.99 -12.90 -27.81
C ASN A 203 -10.20 -13.11 -26.52
N GLY A 204 -8.89 -13.36 -26.59
CA GLY A 204 -8.06 -13.62 -25.41
C GLY A 204 -7.30 -12.42 -24.85
N ALA A 205 -7.07 -11.37 -25.63
CA ALA A 205 -6.20 -10.28 -25.23
C ALA A 205 -6.62 -8.91 -25.81
N LEU A 206 -6.18 -7.86 -25.13
CA LEU A 206 -6.38 -6.46 -25.47
C LEU A 206 -5.02 -5.80 -25.66
N PHE A 207 -4.84 -5.12 -26.78
CA PHE A 207 -3.59 -4.48 -27.15
C PHE A 207 -3.80 -3.02 -27.46
N ARG A 208 -2.82 -2.19 -27.12
CA ARG A 208 -2.77 -0.80 -27.54
C ARG A 208 -1.36 -0.47 -27.98
N PHE A 209 -1.21 -0.07 -29.24
CA PHE A 209 0.07 0.29 -29.84
C PHE A 209 0.11 1.78 -30.20
N ILE A 210 1.24 2.42 -29.99
CA ILE A 210 1.48 3.82 -30.33
C ILE A 210 2.79 3.90 -31.11
N GLY A 211 2.76 4.58 -32.26
CA GLY A 211 3.95 4.82 -33.06
C GLY A 211 4.55 3.57 -33.70
N VAL A 212 3.71 2.71 -34.28
CA VAL A 212 4.17 1.56 -35.08
C VAL A 212 4.81 2.10 -36.36
N SER A 213 6.06 1.73 -36.63
CA SER A 213 6.75 2.11 -37.87
C SER A 213 7.66 1.00 -38.36
N SER A 214 7.66 0.77 -39.67
CA SER A 214 8.69 -0.04 -40.33
C SER A 214 9.81 0.86 -40.81
N SER A 215 11.05 0.45 -40.58
CA SER A 215 12.26 1.09 -41.06
C SER A 215 13.07 0.12 -41.90
N THR A 216 13.39 0.54 -43.12
CA THR A 216 14.36 -0.10 -44.01
C THR A 216 15.56 0.83 -44.16
N SER A 217 16.66 0.36 -44.76
CA SER A 217 17.88 1.15 -44.98
C SER A 217 17.67 2.47 -45.75
N LYS A 218 16.52 2.66 -46.41
CA LYS A 218 16.23 3.85 -47.24
C LYS A 218 14.89 4.54 -46.94
N ARG A 219 13.97 3.91 -46.21
CA ARG A 219 12.60 4.41 -46.01
C ARG A 219 12.07 4.06 -44.63
N ARG A 220 11.24 4.96 -44.09
CA ARG A 220 10.47 4.75 -42.87
C ARG A 220 8.98 4.96 -43.16
N SER A 221 8.17 3.95 -42.87
CA SER A 221 6.72 3.98 -43.02
C SER A 221 6.08 3.91 -41.64
N MET A 222 5.09 4.78 -41.36
CA MET A 222 4.32 4.74 -40.12
C MET A 222 2.96 4.11 -40.36
N PHE A 223 2.54 3.24 -39.45
CA PHE A 223 1.25 2.55 -39.50
C PHE A 223 0.37 3.06 -38.37
N SER A 224 -0.67 3.81 -38.72
CA SER A 224 -1.71 4.30 -37.80
C SER A 224 -3.03 3.54 -37.93
N GLN A 225 -3.13 2.62 -38.89
CA GLN A 225 -4.31 1.80 -39.09
C GLN A 225 -4.41 0.69 -38.02
N VAL A 226 -5.65 0.30 -37.71
CA VAL A 226 -5.92 -0.82 -36.80
C VAL A 226 -5.60 -2.13 -37.52
N PRO A 227 -4.66 -2.96 -37.03
CA PRO A 227 -4.41 -4.27 -37.61
C PRO A 227 -5.59 -5.19 -37.34
N VAL A 228 -5.76 -6.20 -38.19
CA VAL A 228 -6.82 -7.20 -38.05
C VAL A 228 -6.24 -8.42 -37.35
N VAL A 229 -6.95 -8.93 -36.33
CA VAL A 229 -6.60 -10.22 -35.71
C VAL A 229 -6.92 -11.32 -36.73
N SER A 230 -5.89 -11.97 -37.28
CA SER A 230 -6.02 -12.94 -38.37
C SER A 230 -6.13 -14.38 -37.90
N ASP A 231 -5.56 -14.71 -36.74
CA ASP A 231 -5.65 -16.03 -36.13
C ASP A 231 -5.47 -15.91 -34.61
N GLU A 232 -6.14 -16.78 -33.86
CA GLU A 232 -6.01 -16.86 -32.41
C GLU A 232 -6.13 -18.31 -31.97
N LYS A 233 -5.04 -18.87 -31.43
CA LYS A 233 -4.97 -20.29 -31.03
C LYS A 233 -4.74 -20.41 -29.53
N TRP A 234 -5.67 -21.08 -28.87
CA TRP A 234 -5.58 -21.42 -27.46
C TRP A 234 -4.82 -22.72 -27.26
N LYS A 235 -3.88 -22.72 -26.32
CA LYS A 235 -3.21 -23.90 -25.76
C LYS A 235 -3.60 -24.01 -24.28
N GLU A 236 -3.47 -25.20 -23.68
CA GLU A 236 -3.86 -25.42 -22.27
C GLU A 236 -3.27 -24.39 -21.29
N ARG A 237 -2.06 -23.91 -21.55
CA ARG A 237 -1.37 -22.89 -20.73
C ARG A 237 -0.82 -21.74 -21.56
N GLY A 238 -1.46 -21.41 -22.67
CA GLY A 238 -0.98 -20.30 -23.49
C GLY A 238 -1.97 -19.84 -24.56
N LEU A 239 -1.65 -18.70 -25.14
CA LEU A 239 -2.44 -18.06 -26.19
C LEU A 239 -1.49 -17.58 -27.28
N HIS A 240 -1.84 -17.86 -28.52
CA HIS A 240 -1.12 -17.38 -29.69
C HIS A 240 -2.07 -16.41 -30.40
N THR A 241 -1.68 -15.14 -30.52
CA THR A 241 -2.50 -14.12 -31.19
C THR A 241 -1.73 -13.56 -32.37
N ARG A 242 -2.28 -13.74 -33.57
CA ARG A 242 -1.69 -13.22 -34.80
C ARG A 242 -2.46 -12.00 -35.31
N MET A 243 -1.73 -10.94 -35.63
CA MET A 243 -2.25 -9.67 -36.10
C MET A 243 -1.63 -9.31 -37.44
N SER A 244 -2.47 -9.04 -38.43
CA SER A 244 -2.02 -8.70 -39.77
C SER A 244 -2.12 -7.18 -39.99
N TYR A 245 -0.99 -6.57 -40.32
CA TYR A 245 -0.89 -5.25 -40.94
C TYR A 245 -0.88 -5.42 -42.46
N THR A 246 -0.97 -4.31 -43.21
CA THR A 246 -0.96 -4.34 -44.68
C THR A 246 0.33 -4.91 -45.29
N GLU A 247 1.46 -4.82 -44.58
CA GLU A 247 2.78 -5.19 -45.10
C GLU A 247 3.45 -6.34 -44.33
N PHE A 248 3.00 -6.67 -43.12
CA PHE A 248 3.61 -7.68 -42.25
C PHE A 248 2.58 -8.20 -41.24
N GLU A 249 2.90 -9.30 -40.57
CA GLU A 249 2.11 -9.83 -39.45
C GLU A 249 2.95 -9.90 -38.18
N LEU A 250 2.29 -9.76 -37.03
CA LEU A 250 2.87 -9.94 -35.71
C LEU A 250 2.21 -11.13 -35.04
N GLU A 251 3.00 -12.02 -34.45
CA GLU A 251 2.51 -13.14 -33.66
C GLU A 251 2.98 -12.99 -32.22
N PHE A 252 2.04 -12.93 -31.29
CA PHE A 252 2.28 -12.83 -29.86
C PHE A 252 2.10 -14.20 -29.21
N GLU A 253 3.12 -14.67 -28.51
CA GLU A 253 3.07 -15.90 -27.73
C GLU A 253 2.91 -15.57 -26.24
N PHE A 254 1.77 -15.96 -25.69
CA PHE A 254 1.46 -15.85 -24.27
C PHE A 254 1.58 -17.20 -23.58
N SER A 255 2.08 -17.16 -22.34
CA SER A 255 2.17 -18.29 -21.42
C SER A 255 1.46 -17.95 -20.11
N PHE A 256 0.70 -18.91 -19.61
CA PHE A 256 -0.17 -18.74 -18.45
C PHE A 256 0.36 -19.55 -17.28
N LYS A 257 0.48 -18.88 -16.13
CA LYS A 257 0.84 -19.45 -14.84
C LYS A 257 -0.28 -19.17 -13.85
N ASP A 258 -0.29 -19.88 -12.73
CA ASP A 258 -1.38 -19.79 -11.75
C ASP A 258 -1.57 -18.34 -11.23
N ASP A 259 -0.51 -17.55 -11.10
CA ASP A 259 -0.52 -16.20 -10.53
C ASP A 259 -0.44 -15.06 -11.56
N ARG A 260 -0.06 -15.34 -12.81
CA ARG A 260 0.30 -14.32 -13.81
C ARG A 260 0.25 -14.84 -15.23
N TRP A 261 0.20 -13.92 -16.18
CA TRP A 261 0.49 -14.20 -17.59
C TRP A 261 1.82 -13.58 -18.00
N THR A 262 2.48 -14.20 -18.97
CA THR A 262 3.67 -13.66 -19.63
C THR A 262 3.50 -13.66 -21.14
N VAL A 263 4.00 -12.63 -21.81
CA VAL A 263 4.29 -12.62 -23.24
C VAL A 263 5.75 -13.05 -23.37
N ASP A 264 5.94 -14.26 -23.86
CA ASP A 264 7.26 -14.88 -23.93
C ASP A 264 8.04 -14.31 -25.11
N SER A 265 7.42 -14.28 -26.29
CA SER A 265 8.03 -13.77 -27.51
C SER A 265 7.03 -13.08 -28.43
N VAL A 266 7.57 -12.21 -29.29
CA VAL A 266 6.84 -11.60 -30.41
C VAL A 266 7.60 -11.92 -31.69
N ALA A 267 6.93 -12.58 -32.63
CA ALA A 267 7.47 -12.89 -33.94
C ALA A 267 6.96 -11.91 -34.99
N LEU A 268 7.83 -11.54 -35.92
CA LEU A 268 7.53 -10.78 -37.12
C LEU A 268 7.43 -11.77 -38.28
N LEU A 269 6.30 -11.76 -38.98
CA LEU A 269 6.06 -12.60 -40.13
C LEU A 269 5.86 -11.75 -41.39
N GLU A 270 6.43 -12.22 -42.50
CA GLU A 270 6.18 -11.67 -43.83
C GLU A 270 5.70 -12.82 -44.72
N TRP A 271 4.55 -12.65 -45.36
CA TRP A 271 3.95 -13.68 -46.21
C TRP A 271 3.71 -15.02 -45.50
N GLY A 272 3.47 -14.98 -44.18
CA GLY A 272 3.23 -16.16 -43.35
C GLY A 272 4.51 -16.90 -42.90
N GLU A 273 5.70 -16.42 -43.26
CA GLU A 273 6.97 -16.95 -42.76
C GLU A 273 7.54 -16.07 -41.66
N GLU A 274 8.06 -16.67 -40.60
CA GLU A 274 8.80 -15.94 -39.56
C GLU A 274 10.11 -15.38 -40.13
N VAL A 275 10.26 -14.07 -40.05
CA VAL A 275 11.45 -13.34 -40.51
C VAL A 275 12.26 -12.73 -39.36
N GLY A 276 11.67 -12.64 -38.17
CA GLY A 276 12.34 -12.15 -36.97
C GLY A 276 11.56 -12.50 -35.70
N ARG A 277 12.25 -12.55 -34.57
CA ARG A 277 11.65 -12.79 -33.26
C ARG A 277 12.38 -12.00 -32.19
N THR A 278 11.60 -11.41 -31.29
CA THR A 278 12.11 -10.72 -30.11
C THR A 278 11.54 -11.37 -28.86
N ASP A 279 12.44 -11.84 -27.99
CA ASP A 279 12.09 -12.30 -26.65
C ASP A 279 11.64 -11.09 -25.82
N LEU A 280 10.38 -11.11 -25.36
CA LEU A 280 9.83 -10.01 -24.55
C LEU A 280 9.90 -10.32 -23.06
N ARG A 281 9.56 -11.56 -22.68
CA ARG A 281 9.51 -12.04 -21.28
C ARG A 281 8.84 -11.06 -20.32
N ALA A 282 7.86 -10.33 -20.83
CA ALA A 282 7.09 -9.36 -20.07
C ALA A 282 5.84 -10.02 -19.53
N GLY A 283 5.33 -9.59 -18.39
CA GLY A 283 4.12 -10.17 -17.83
C GLY A 283 3.55 -9.33 -16.72
N ALA A 284 2.30 -9.64 -16.38
CA ALA A 284 1.61 -9.00 -15.28
C ALA A 284 0.75 -10.04 -14.54
N PRO A 285 0.39 -9.77 -13.28
CA PRO A 285 -0.64 -10.54 -12.59
C PRO A 285 -1.95 -10.56 -13.39
N TRP A 286 -2.80 -11.54 -13.08
CA TRP A 286 -4.17 -11.53 -13.57
C TRP A 286 -4.88 -10.22 -13.22
N ASN A 287 -5.77 -9.74 -14.10
CA ASN A 287 -6.49 -8.46 -14.00
C ASN A 287 -5.64 -7.19 -14.19
N TRP A 288 -4.33 -7.31 -14.43
CA TRP A 288 -3.45 -6.18 -14.71
C TRP A 288 -3.09 -6.11 -16.20
N SER A 289 -2.72 -4.91 -16.64
CA SER A 289 -2.13 -4.68 -17.96
C SER A 289 -0.64 -4.44 -17.83
N TYR A 290 0.15 -4.82 -18.83
CA TYR A 290 1.55 -4.46 -18.94
C TYR A 290 1.69 -3.27 -19.88
N VAL A 291 2.36 -2.20 -19.45
CA VAL A 291 2.58 -0.97 -20.22
C VAL A 291 4.07 -0.74 -20.38
N CYS A 292 4.52 -0.46 -21.59
CA CYS A 292 5.91 -0.10 -21.82
C CYS A 292 6.11 1.05 -22.79
N SER A 293 7.01 1.96 -22.41
CA SER A 293 7.47 3.10 -23.22
C SER A 293 8.82 2.85 -23.88
N GLU A 294 9.49 1.74 -23.58
CA GLU A 294 10.70 1.31 -24.28
C GLU A 294 10.28 0.73 -25.64
N PRO A 295 10.90 1.18 -26.75
CA PRO A 295 10.48 0.75 -28.08
C PRO A 295 10.75 -0.74 -28.28
N LEU A 296 9.71 -1.50 -28.61
CA LEU A 296 9.86 -2.88 -29.04
C LEU A 296 10.36 -2.88 -30.49
N VAL A 297 11.57 -3.39 -30.72
CA VAL A 297 12.19 -3.48 -32.04
C VAL A 297 12.21 -4.95 -32.47
N LEU A 298 11.59 -5.23 -33.60
CA LEU A 298 11.55 -6.52 -34.27
C LEU A 298 12.41 -6.40 -35.52
N VAL A 299 13.56 -7.06 -35.54
CA VAL A 299 14.49 -7.00 -36.67
C VAL A 299 14.20 -8.17 -37.61
N ASN A 300 13.96 -7.87 -38.88
CA ASN A 300 13.91 -8.85 -39.95
C ASN A 300 15.35 -9.31 -40.24
N MET A 301 15.60 -10.60 -39.99
CA MET A 301 16.93 -11.20 -40.12
C MET A 301 17.35 -11.43 -41.57
N ARG A 302 16.41 -11.33 -42.54
CA ARG A 302 16.69 -11.54 -43.96
C ARG A 302 17.28 -10.30 -44.62
N ASP A 303 16.68 -9.14 -44.37
CA ASP A 303 17.02 -7.89 -45.07
C ASP A 303 17.53 -6.77 -44.14
N GLY A 304 17.50 -6.98 -42.82
CA GLY A 304 17.92 -6.00 -41.82
C GLY A 304 16.93 -4.86 -41.62
N SER A 305 15.72 -4.95 -42.21
CA SER A 305 14.63 -4.04 -41.88
C SER A 305 14.15 -4.29 -40.44
N ALA A 306 13.44 -3.32 -39.87
CA ALA A 306 12.92 -3.45 -38.52
C ALA A 306 11.53 -2.83 -38.36
N VAL A 307 10.66 -3.51 -37.65
CA VAL A 307 9.40 -2.96 -37.16
C VAL A 307 9.62 -2.48 -35.73
N THR A 308 9.32 -1.21 -35.48
CA THR A 308 9.44 -0.57 -34.18
C THR A 308 8.06 -0.18 -33.67
N ILE A 309 7.73 -0.58 -32.44
CA ILE A 309 6.54 -0.14 -31.71
C ILE A 309 7.01 0.75 -30.56
N ALA A 310 6.80 2.06 -30.68
CA ALA A 310 7.36 3.02 -29.74
C ALA A 310 6.78 2.92 -28.32
N HIS A 311 5.51 2.54 -28.20
CA HIS A 311 4.87 2.28 -26.91
C HIS A 311 3.78 1.24 -27.09
N TYR A 312 3.70 0.29 -26.16
CA TYR A 312 2.72 -0.78 -26.18
C TYR A 312 2.10 -1.02 -24.80
N GLN A 313 0.82 -1.37 -24.79
CA GLN A 313 0.10 -1.81 -23.61
C GLN A 313 -0.67 -3.08 -23.95
N VAL A 314 -0.55 -4.11 -23.12
CA VAL A 314 -1.12 -5.45 -23.36
C VAL A 314 -1.85 -5.93 -22.11
N SER A 315 -2.99 -6.59 -22.26
CA SER A 315 -3.71 -7.22 -21.16
C SER A 315 -4.39 -8.50 -21.64
N CYS A 316 -4.37 -9.55 -20.83
CA CYS A 316 -5.12 -10.77 -21.10
C CYS A 316 -6.55 -10.62 -20.56
N VAL A 317 -7.55 -10.78 -21.41
CA VAL A 317 -8.96 -10.47 -21.10
C VAL A 317 -9.71 -11.67 -20.50
N VAL A 318 -9.33 -12.90 -20.86
CA VAL A 318 -10.17 -14.10 -20.59
C VAL A 318 -9.75 -14.93 -19.38
N CYS A 319 -8.66 -14.58 -18.69
CA CYS A 319 -8.20 -15.42 -17.59
C CYS A 319 -8.90 -15.20 -16.24
N CYS A 320 -10.04 -14.49 -16.23
CA CYS A 320 -10.94 -14.47 -15.06
C CYS A 320 -11.90 -15.67 -15.02
N VAL A 321 -11.93 -16.57 -16.01
CA VAL A 321 -12.89 -17.67 -16.04
C VAL A 321 -12.34 -18.92 -15.36
N THR A 322 -12.16 -18.84 -14.04
CA THR A 322 -12.23 -20.02 -13.19
C THR A 322 -13.08 -19.68 -11.98
N GLU A 323 -14.41 -19.73 -12.17
CA GLU A 323 -15.41 -20.30 -11.26
C GLU A 323 -16.82 -19.84 -11.69
N ASN A 324 -17.61 -20.76 -12.25
CA ASN A 324 -19.08 -20.78 -12.30
C ASN A 324 -19.87 -19.44 -12.43
N TRP A 325 -19.87 -18.81 -13.60
CA TRP A 325 -20.95 -17.87 -13.95
C TRP A 325 -21.48 -18.15 -15.36
N SER A 326 -22.77 -18.45 -15.47
CA SER A 326 -23.50 -18.41 -16.73
C SER A 326 -23.69 -16.95 -17.14
N HIS A 327 -23.18 -16.55 -18.30
CA HIS A 327 -23.43 -15.22 -18.84
C HIS A 327 -24.85 -15.11 -19.40
N VAL A 328 -25.67 -14.27 -18.75
CA VAL A 328 -26.90 -13.75 -19.34
C VAL A 328 -26.55 -12.40 -19.98
N CYS A 329 -26.41 -12.37 -21.30
CA CYS A 329 -26.23 -11.12 -22.04
C CYS A 329 -27.61 -10.47 -22.25
N SER A 330 -27.77 -9.23 -21.79
CA SER A 330 -29.00 -8.44 -21.95
C SER A 330 -29.03 -7.61 -23.25
N GLU A 331 -27.93 -7.62 -24.01
CA GLU A 331 -27.86 -6.93 -25.31
C GLU A 331 -28.39 -7.82 -26.43
N PRO A 332 -29.05 -7.25 -27.45
CA PRO A 332 -29.57 -8.03 -28.57
C PRO A 332 -28.44 -8.55 -29.47
N LEU A 333 -28.40 -9.87 -29.75
CA LEU A 333 -27.46 -10.44 -30.73
C LEU A 333 -27.91 -10.02 -32.13
N VAL A 334 -27.10 -9.21 -32.80
CA VAL A 334 -27.35 -8.82 -34.19
C VAL A 334 -26.46 -9.67 -35.10
N LEU A 335 -27.07 -10.65 -35.77
CA LEU A 335 -26.41 -11.46 -36.79
C LEU A 335 -26.58 -10.77 -38.14
N VAL A 336 -25.50 -10.23 -38.68
CA VAL A 336 -25.49 -9.55 -39.99
C VAL A 336 -25.00 -10.51 -41.06
N ASN A 337 -25.84 -10.75 -42.07
CA ASN A 337 -25.45 -11.48 -43.26
C ASN A 337 -24.57 -10.57 -44.14
N MET A 338 -23.28 -10.87 -44.19
CA MET A 338 -22.27 -10.08 -44.89
C MET A 338 -22.46 -10.06 -46.42
N ARG A 339 -23.32 -10.91 -46.99
CA ARG A 339 -23.52 -11.02 -48.44
C ARG A 339 -24.61 -10.10 -48.99
N ASP A 340 -25.67 -9.86 -48.21
CA ASP A 340 -26.82 -9.06 -48.61
C ASP A 340 -27.14 -7.91 -47.64
N GLY A 341 -26.41 -7.80 -46.52
CA GLY A 341 -26.58 -6.75 -45.52
C GLY A 341 -27.82 -6.92 -44.64
N SER A 342 -28.56 -8.03 -44.77
CA SER A 342 -29.70 -8.30 -43.89
C SER A 342 -29.22 -8.63 -42.47
N ALA A 343 -29.97 -8.18 -41.46
CA ALA A 343 -29.62 -8.42 -40.05
C ALA A 343 -30.79 -9.07 -39.31
N VAL A 344 -30.50 -10.12 -38.55
CA VAL A 344 -31.44 -10.73 -37.61
C VAL A 344 -31.04 -10.33 -36.20
N THR A 345 -31.96 -9.67 -35.50
CA THR A 345 -31.75 -9.18 -34.13
C THR A 345 -32.49 -10.08 -33.15
N ILE A 346 -31.75 -10.81 -32.32
CA ILE A 346 -32.30 -11.68 -31.28
C ILE A 346 -32.25 -10.92 -29.96
N ALA A 347 -33.39 -10.39 -29.53
CA ALA A 347 -33.48 -9.49 -28.37
C ALA A 347 -33.08 -10.14 -27.04
N HIS A 348 -33.32 -11.46 -26.90
CA HIS A 348 -32.91 -12.24 -25.74
C HIS A 348 -32.36 -13.59 -26.20
N TYR A 349 -31.12 -13.86 -25.84
CA TYR A 349 -30.48 -15.14 -26.13
C TYR A 349 -29.63 -15.56 -24.93
N GLN A 350 -29.72 -16.84 -24.59
CA GLN A 350 -28.89 -17.46 -23.57
C GLN A 350 -28.13 -18.58 -24.27
N ILE A 351 -26.82 -18.40 -24.43
CA ILE A 351 -25.95 -19.44 -24.95
C ILE A 351 -25.24 -20.06 -23.75
N GLN A 352 -25.61 -21.30 -23.46
CA GLN A 352 -24.89 -22.15 -22.54
C GLN A 352 -23.90 -22.97 -23.38
N PRO A 353 -22.61 -22.60 -23.44
CA PRO A 353 -21.64 -23.49 -24.05
C PRO A 353 -21.60 -24.77 -23.21
N PHE A 354 -21.96 -25.90 -23.80
CA PHE A 354 -21.76 -27.19 -23.16
C PHE A 354 -20.26 -27.41 -23.02
N ILE A 355 -19.72 -27.15 -21.83
CA ILE A 355 -18.48 -27.78 -21.40
C ILE A 355 -18.86 -29.23 -21.09
N ASN A 356 -18.80 -30.08 -22.11
CA ASN A 356 -18.83 -31.51 -21.94
C ASN A 356 -17.40 -32.01 -22.12
N HIS A 357 -16.65 -32.10 -21.02
CA HIS A 357 -15.67 -33.15 -20.77
C HIS A 357 -15.24 -33.07 -19.30
N ALA A 358 -15.33 -34.22 -18.61
CA ALA A 358 -14.94 -34.46 -17.22
C ALA A 358 -16.00 -34.25 -16.11
N ALA A 359 -17.16 -34.90 -16.25
CA ALA A 359 -17.93 -35.35 -15.08
C ALA A 359 -18.68 -36.66 -15.38
N LEU A 360 -17.94 -37.71 -15.78
CA LEU A 360 -18.35 -39.09 -15.56
C LEU A 360 -17.54 -39.64 -14.39
N ARG A 361 -17.97 -39.31 -13.17
CA ARG A 361 -17.76 -40.16 -12.01
C ARG A 361 -18.97 -40.00 -11.09
N GLN A 362 -19.75 -41.07 -11.12
CA GLN A 362 -20.77 -41.53 -10.17
C GLN A 362 -20.89 -40.71 -8.88
N ASP A 363 -22.10 -40.23 -8.59
CA ASP A 363 -22.93 -40.93 -7.61
C ASP A 363 -24.42 -40.69 -7.90
N PHE A 364 -25.14 -41.80 -7.92
CA PHE A 364 -26.60 -41.90 -7.99
C PHE A 364 -27.15 -41.87 -6.57
N ASP A 365 -28.42 -41.47 -6.46
CA ASP A 365 -29.36 -41.63 -5.34
C ASP A 365 -29.37 -40.50 -4.29
N ASN A 366 -30.30 -39.54 -4.41
CA ASN A 366 -31.65 -39.63 -3.84
C ASN A 366 -32.41 -38.27 -3.92
N PRO A 367 -33.69 -38.19 -4.36
CA PRO A 367 -34.49 -36.97 -4.32
C PRO A 367 -35.71 -37.09 -3.39
N GLU A 368 -35.76 -36.29 -2.31
CA GLU A 368 -36.91 -36.00 -1.44
C GLU A 368 -36.36 -34.94 -0.44
N ASP A 369 -36.91 -33.76 -0.17
CA ASP A 369 -38.30 -33.31 -0.11
C ASP A 369 -38.42 -31.80 -0.37
N LEU A 370 -39.55 -31.45 -0.98
CA LEU A 370 -40.14 -30.12 -1.02
C LEU A 370 -40.78 -29.79 0.34
N ASN A 371 -40.51 -28.61 0.90
CA ASN A 371 -41.54 -27.88 1.64
C ASN A 371 -41.24 -26.37 1.73
N PRO A 372 -42.13 -25.48 1.28
CA PRO A 372 -42.01 -24.04 1.42
C PRO A 372 -43.02 -23.51 2.45
N ASP A 373 -42.57 -23.00 3.60
CA ASP A 373 -43.42 -22.20 4.48
C ASP A 373 -42.59 -21.31 5.41
N SER A 374 -42.59 -19.99 5.16
CA SER A 374 -42.80 -18.90 6.15
C SER A 374 -42.07 -17.59 5.82
N PRO A 375 -42.60 -16.44 6.28
CA PRO A 375 -42.58 -15.20 5.51
C PRO A 375 -41.59 -14.12 6.01
N ALA A 376 -41.25 -13.25 5.06
CA ALA A 376 -40.88 -11.84 5.13
C ALA A 376 -40.51 -11.22 6.50
N SER A 377 -39.27 -10.74 6.58
CA SER A 377 -38.92 -9.51 7.30
C SER A 377 -38.05 -8.63 6.41
N SER A 378 -38.57 -7.45 6.13
CA SER A 378 -37.99 -6.33 5.39
C SER A 378 -36.83 -5.70 6.15
N GLU A 379 -35.65 -5.64 5.55
CA GLU A 379 -34.63 -4.64 5.88
C GLU A 379 -33.78 -4.35 4.64
N SER A 380 -33.75 -3.07 4.29
CA SER A 380 -33.17 -2.50 3.08
C SER A 380 -31.64 -2.53 3.12
N PRO A 381 -30.93 -3.08 2.11
CA PRO A 381 -29.49 -2.89 1.98
C PRO A 381 -29.19 -1.60 1.20
N GLU A 382 -28.29 -0.79 1.76
CA GLU A 382 -27.61 0.31 1.10
C GLU A 382 -27.16 -0.06 -0.31
N GLU A 383 -27.51 0.82 -1.24
CA GLU A 383 -27.14 0.79 -2.65
C GLU A 383 -25.62 0.89 -2.79
N SER A 384 -24.99 -0.27 -2.92
CA SER A 384 -23.61 -0.40 -3.40
C SER A 384 -23.57 0.02 -4.88
N PRO A 385 -22.54 0.77 -5.32
CA PRO A 385 -22.50 1.24 -6.71
C PRO A 385 -22.40 0.04 -7.65
N LYS A 386 -23.41 -0.09 -8.51
CA LYS A 386 -23.48 -1.03 -9.62
C LYS A 386 -22.22 -0.85 -10.48
N PRO A 387 -21.43 -1.90 -10.75
CA PRO A 387 -20.32 -1.78 -11.69
C PRO A 387 -20.88 -1.54 -13.09
N ASP A 388 -20.53 -0.40 -13.69
CA ASP A 388 -20.85 -0.07 -15.08
C ASP A 388 -20.28 -1.16 -16.01
N ALA A 389 -21.17 -2.04 -16.50
CA ALA A 389 -20.83 -3.09 -17.44
C ALA A 389 -20.71 -2.51 -18.87
N GLY A 390 -19.60 -2.81 -19.54
CA GLY A 390 -19.51 -2.72 -21.01
C GLY A 390 -18.30 -1.96 -21.59
N SER A 391 -17.48 -1.29 -20.78
CA SER A 391 -16.24 -0.70 -21.31
C SER A 391 -15.09 -1.68 -21.11
N HIS A 392 -14.65 -2.33 -22.19
CA HIS A 392 -13.38 -3.09 -22.24
C HIS A 392 -12.22 -2.13 -21.95
N LYS A 393 -11.97 -1.89 -20.67
CA LYS A 393 -10.90 -1.03 -20.16
C LYS A 393 -9.74 -1.92 -19.76
N PHE A 394 -8.53 -1.40 -19.97
CA PHE A 394 -7.35 -1.99 -19.36
C PHE A 394 -7.50 -1.94 -17.83
N GLY A 395 -7.20 -3.07 -17.17
CA GLY A 395 -7.00 -3.10 -15.73
C GLY A 395 -5.77 -2.29 -15.30
N PRO A 396 -5.48 -2.24 -13.99
CA PRO A 396 -4.31 -1.54 -13.45
C PRO A 396 -3.03 -1.88 -14.21
N ALA A 397 -2.18 -0.88 -14.48
CA ALA A 397 -0.98 -1.06 -15.30
C ALA A 397 0.27 -1.38 -14.47
N VAL A 398 1.01 -2.40 -14.88
CA VAL A 398 2.41 -2.64 -14.51
C VAL A 398 3.28 -1.99 -15.57
N ASN A 399 4.10 -1.01 -15.18
CA ASN A 399 5.03 -0.36 -16.09
C ASN A 399 6.25 -1.27 -16.32
N CYS A 400 6.78 -1.26 -17.55
CA CYS A 400 8.07 -1.84 -17.85
C CYS A 400 9.18 -1.02 -17.22
N GLY A 401 10.22 -1.72 -16.75
CA GLY A 401 11.34 -1.11 -16.06
C GLY A 401 11.21 -1.24 -14.54
N PRO A 402 12.06 -2.05 -13.88
CA PRO A 402 12.26 -1.87 -12.46
C PRO A 402 12.76 -0.45 -12.19
N TYR A 403 12.40 0.13 -11.04
CA TYR A 403 12.92 1.45 -10.59
C TYR A 403 14.45 1.54 -10.71
N PHE A 404 15.14 0.41 -10.62
CA PHE A 404 16.58 0.27 -10.84
C PHE A 404 16.86 -0.78 -11.90
N SER A 405 17.51 -0.39 -13.01
CA SER A 405 18.03 -1.37 -13.97
C SER A 405 19.11 -2.24 -13.33
N ALA A 406 19.34 -3.44 -13.85
CA ALA A 406 20.39 -4.33 -13.34
C ALA A 406 21.78 -3.65 -13.32
N HIS A 407 22.04 -2.77 -14.30
CA HIS A 407 23.27 -1.96 -14.36
C HIS A 407 23.34 -0.92 -13.23
N ILE A 408 22.25 -0.21 -12.94
CA ILE A 408 22.21 0.74 -11.83
C ILE A 408 22.37 0.00 -10.50
N LEU A 409 21.71 -1.14 -10.34
CA LEU A 409 21.76 -1.94 -9.12
C LEU A 409 23.16 -2.53 -8.89
N ALA A 410 23.84 -2.99 -9.95
CA ALA A 410 25.24 -3.38 -9.90
C ALA A 410 26.16 -2.19 -9.54
N GLY A 411 25.91 -1.01 -10.10
CA GLY A 411 26.65 0.21 -9.76
C GLY A 411 26.47 0.63 -8.29
N LEU A 412 25.24 0.57 -7.78
CA LEU A 412 24.92 0.84 -6.37
C LEU A 412 25.57 -0.19 -5.43
N MET A 413 25.63 -1.46 -5.83
CA MET A 413 26.32 -2.51 -5.07
C MET A 413 27.83 -2.23 -4.97
N VAL A 414 28.49 -1.92 -6.09
CA VAL A 414 29.93 -1.63 -6.12
C VAL A 414 30.26 -0.37 -5.32
N THR A 415 29.49 0.70 -5.49
CA THR A 415 29.68 1.95 -4.73
C THR A 415 29.46 1.74 -3.23
N SER A 416 28.44 0.97 -2.84
CA SER A 416 28.23 0.58 -1.43
C SER A 416 29.41 -0.20 -0.85
N MET A 417 30.00 -1.12 -1.63
CA MET A 417 31.17 -1.89 -1.20
C MET A 417 32.39 -0.99 -1.00
N CYS A 418 32.66 -0.08 -1.95
CA CYS A 418 33.74 0.90 -1.82
C CYS A 418 33.53 1.84 -0.62
N LEU A 419 32.29 2.28 -0.38
CA LEU A 419 31.95 3.10 0.78
C LEU A 419 32.19 2.35 2.10
N GLY A 420 31.89 1.06 2.14
CA GLY A 420 32.19 0.19 3.29
C GLY A 420 33.68 0.13 3.61
N ILE A 421 34.52 -0.09 2.59
CA ILE A 421 35.99 -0.11 2.74
C ILE A 421 36.51 1.26 3.22
N LEU A 422 36.01 2.34 2.63
CA LEU A 422 36.40 3.70 3.01
C LEU A 422 35.99 4.01 4.45
N THR A 423 34.77 3.66 4.85
CA THR A 423 34.27 3.88 6.21
C THR A 423 35.12 3.11 7.22
N TYR A 424 35.48 1.86 6.92
CA TYR A 424 36.40 1.07 7.74
C TYR A 424 37.78 1.74 7.89
N GLY A 425 38.33 2.26 6.79
CA GLY A 425 39.57 3.03 6.81
C GLY A 425 39.50 4.28 7.70
N VAL A 426 38.42 5.06 7.59
CA VAL A 426 38.19 6.26 8.41
C VAL A 426 38.07 5.90 9.89
N VAL A 427 37.29 4.88 10.24
CA VAL A 427 37.16 4.40 11.63
C VAL A 427 38.50 3.92 12.18
N SER A 428 39.31 3.23 11.37
CA SER A 428 40.64 2.77 11.77
C SER A 428 41.58 3.95 12.06
N MET A 429 41.54 5.00 11.23
CA MET A 429 42.31 6.23 11.46
C MET A 429 41.84 6.99 12.70
N TYR A 430 40.53 7.02 12.97
CA TYR A 430 39.96 7.67 14.14
C TYR A 430 40.39 7.00 15.47
N ASN A 431 40.72 5.70 15.42
CA ASN A 431 41.17 4.93 16.58
C ASN A 431 42.70 4.94 16.79
N ILE A 432 43.44 5.80 16.08
CA ILE A 432 44.88 5.98 16.32
C ILE A 432 45.05 6.77 17.62
N ASN A 433 45.27 6.05 18.72
CA ASN A 433 45.64 6.67 19.99
C ASN A 433 47.11 7.08 19.95
N THR A 434 47.36 8.38 20.13
CA THR A 434 48.73 8.88 20.36
C THR A 434 49.21 8.38 21.72
N ASN A 435 50.40 7.80 21.77
CA ASN A 435 50.99 7.35 23.02
C ASN A 435 51.20 8.57 23.93
N SER A 436 50.49 8.63 25.06
CA SER A 436 50.54 9.79 25.97
C SER A 436 51.86 9.89 26.74
N ARG A 437 52.71 8.88 26.61
CA ARG A 437 54.00 8.78 27.27
C ARG A 437 55.10 8.84 26.21
N TYR A 438 55.66 10.04 26.03
CA TYR A 438 57.04 10.12 25.61
C TYR A 438 57.87 9.54 26.76
N ASP A 439 58.09 8.22 26.75
CA ASP A 439 59.09 7.60 27.61
C ASP A 439 60.45 8.13 27.14
N ASP A 440 60.85 9.28 27.68
CA ASP A 440 62.24 9.66 27.73
C ASP A 440 62.93 8.67 28.69
N PRO A 441 63.77 7.75 28.19
CA PRO A 441 64.39 6.71 29.00
C PRO A 441 65.34 7.28 30.07
N GLN A 442 65.55 8.60 30.11
CA GLN A 442 66.36 9.29 31.13
C GLN A 442 65.63 10.39 31.90
N ALA A 443 64.33 10.60 31.70
CA ALA A 443 63.61 11.65 32.44
C ALA A 443 63.43 11.28 33.91
N LYS A 444 64.40 11.69 34.73
CA LYS A 444 64.23 11.83 36.18
C LYS A 444 62.96 12.66 36.44
N PRO A 445 62.07 12.24 37.35
CA PRO A 445 60.91 13.04 37.71
C PRO A 445 61.39 14.42 38.19
N LEU A 446 60.86 15.49 37.60
CA LEU A 446 61.09 16.86 38.06
C LEU A 446 60.51 16.99 39.47
N VAL A 447 61.36 16.75 40.47
CA VAL A 447 61.07 17.10 41.85
C VAL A 447 61.24 18.60 41.98
N ILE A 448 60.13 19.34 41.94
CA ILE A 448 60.13 20.75 42.33
C ILE A 448 60.29 20.76 43.85
N MET A 449 61.52 20.82 44.33
CA MET A 449 61.82 21.15 45.73
C MET A 449 61.43 22.62 45.92
N ALA A 450 60.27 22.86 46.54
CA ALA A 450 59.93 24.17 47.05
C ALA A 450 60.86 24.45 48.24
N GLU A 451 61.94 25.19 47.99
CA GLU A 451 62.83 25.71 49.02
C GLU A 451 62.07 26.78 49.81
N GLY A 452 61.45 26.35 50.92
CA GLY A 452 60.92 27.22 51.94
C GLY A 452 62.07 27.89 52.69
N GLY A 453 62.60 28.97 52.11
CA GLY A 453 63.47 29.91 52.79
C GLY A 453 62.71 30.57 53.94
N GLY A 454 63.20 30.36 55.16
CA GLY A 454 62.79 31.14 56.32
C GLY A 454 63.40 32.52 56.28
N HIS A 455 62.59 33.53 56.60
CA HIS A 455 62.96 34.60 57.50
C HIS A 455 61.74 35.11 58.26
#